data_AF-A0A7S2F4U0-F1
#
_entry.id   AF-A0A7S2F4U0-F1
#
_cell.length_a   1.000
_cell.length_b   1.000
_cell.length_c   1.000
_cell.angle_alpha   90.00
_cell.angle_beta   90.00
_cell.angle_gamma   90.00
#
_symmetry.space_group_name_H-M   'P 1'
#
loop_
_entity.id
_entity.type
_entity.pdbx_description
1 polymer ?
#
loop_
_entity_poly.entity_id
_entity_poly.type
_entity_poly.pdbx_seq_one_letter_code
_entity_poly.pdbx_strand_id
1 'polypeptide(L)'
;DHERDDKVSVVVRNIVGAIGAHLSAANTLARVHCNSFGVMAHADICDPLVEDVDDERRLMVRGTVMYARLSRFNHSCAPNVCRFDRFDEDANWAASSAVSLRSAGDMWNGRADSYVLAMTDIPAGEELCISYLPLIWIRRDRRERLEGYGFRCICPRCQVEVDEDDEEDDEEEGEEEQQQKKIVDDVQDEEEGNATLRTYYELWINRHTCSGCCGTLAPIAINSCDERCSRCGRVECDAELSFRKRLEASNS
;
A
#
# COMPACT_ATOMS: atom_id res chain seq x y z
N ASP A 1 -34.29 -45.36 27.10
CA ASP A 1 -33.56 -44.09 27.30
C ASP A 1 -32.20 -44.02 26.62
N HIS A 2 -31.34 -45.05 26.67
CA HIS A 2 -30.06 -45.07 25.93
C HIS A 2 -30.14 -44.75 24.43
N GLU A 3 -31.14 -45.27 23.70
CA GLU A 3 -31.29 -44.98 22.26
C GLU A 3 -31.64 -43.51 21.94
N ARG A 4 -32.26 -42.79 22.89
CA ARG A 4 -32.55 -41.35 22.75
C ARG A 4 -31.31 -40.52 23.05
N ASP A 5 -30.56 -40.89 24.08
CA ASP A 5 -29.30 -40.22 24.44
C ASP A 5 -28.23 -40.36 23.34
N ASP A 6 -28.14 -41.53 22.70
CA ASP A 6 -27.23 -41.75 21.58
C ASP A 6 -27.59 -40.88 20.36
N LYS A 7 -28.88 -40.76 20.04
CA LYS A 7 -29.35 -39.90 18.93
C LYS A 7 -29.10 -38.42 19.20
N VAL A 8 -29.32 -37.96 20.43
CA VAL A 8 -29.00 -36.58 20.84
C VAL A 8 -27.50 -36.32 20.76
N SER A 9 -26.67 -37.26 21.21
CA SER A 9 -25.20 -37.13 21.15
C SER A 9 -24.66 -37.02 19.71
N VAL A 10 -25.25 -37.76 18.76
CA VAL A 10 -24.88 -37.71 17.34
C VAL A 10 -25.30 -36.39 16.70
N VAL A 11 -26.51 -35.91 17.00
CA VAL A 11 -26.99 -34.60 16.49
C VAL A 11 -26.12 -33.46 17.01
N VAL A 12 -25.79 -33.45 18.30
CA VAL A 12 -24.91 -32.42 18.89
C VAL A 12 -23.52 -32.47 18.26
N ARG A 13 -22.91 -33.65 18.09
CA ARG A 13 -21.61 -33.79 17.41
C ARG A 13 -21.65 -33.28 15.97
N ASN A 14 -22.72 -33.57 15.23
CA ASN A 14 -22.87 -33.10 13.86
C ASN A 14 -23.03 -31.57 13.79
N ILE A 15 -23.79 -30.96 14.71
CA ILE A 15 -23.93 -29.50 14.80
C ILE A 15 -22.60 -28.84 15.16
N VAL A 16 -21.89 -29.35 16.16
CA VAL A 16 -20.57 -28.83 16.56
C VAL A 16 -19.57 -28.97 15.42
N GLY A 17 -19.58 -30.11 14.71
CA GLY A 17 -18.75 -30.32 13.53
C GLY A 17 -19.05 -29.33 12.40
N ALA A 18 -20.32 -29.08 12.11
CA ALA A 18 -20.75 -28.11 11.11
C ALA A 18 -20.34 -26.68 11.48
N ILE A 19 -20.56 -26.26 12.73
CA ILE A 19 -20.12 -24.96 13.25
C ILE A 19 -18.59 -24.82 13.12
N GLY A 20 -17.83 -25.84 13.48
CA GLY A 20 -16.37 -25.86 13.33
C GLY A 20 -15.92 -25.68 11.87
N ALA A 21 -16.59 -26.35 10.93
CA ALA A 21 -16.30 -26.19 9.50
C ALA A 21 -16.61 -24.78 8.99
N HIS A 22 -17.74 -24.19 9.40
CA HIS A 22 -18.10 -22.82 9.04
C HIS A 22 -17.11 -21.79 9.61
N LEU A 23 -16.67 -21.95 10.85
CA LEU A 23 -15.64 -21.09 11.45
C LEU A 23 -14.30 -21.19 10.70
N SER A 24 -13.90 -22.40 10.30
CA SER A 24 -12.68 -22.60 9.52
C SER A 24 -12.76 -21.93 8.14
N ALA A 25 -13.91 -22.03 7.47
CA ALA A 25 -14.14 -21.38 6.17
C ALA A 25 -14.12 -19.85 6.32
N ALA A 26 -14.80 -19.32 7.34
CA ALA A 26 -14.81 -17.88 7.63
C ALA A 26 -13.40 -17.34 7.92
N ASN A 27 -12.60 -18.05 8.71
CA ASN A 27 -11.21 -17.66 8.99
C ASN A 27 -10.36 -17.67 7.71
N THR A 28 -10.55 -18.66 6.84
CA THR A 28 -9.85 -18.71 5.54
C THR A 28 -10.23 -17.53 4.66
N LEU A 29 -11.51 -17.20 4.56
CA LEU A 29 -12.00 -16.05 3.79
C LEU A 29 -11.49 -14.73 4.36
N ALA A 30 -11.46 -14.56 5.68
CA ALA A 30 -10.90 -13.37 6.33
C ALA A 30 -9.40 -13.22 6.00
N ARG A 31 -8.64 -14.33 6.04
CA ARG A 31 -7.23 -14.31 5.65
C ARG A 31 -7.05 -13.96 4.18
N VAL A 32 -7.87 -14.50 3.27
CA VAL A 32 -7.83 -14.12 1.85
C VAL A 32 -8.13 -12.64 1.71
N HIS A 33 -9.23 -12.15 2.28
CA HIS A 33 -9.63 -10.74 2.21
C HIS A 33 -8.50 -9.78 2.64
N CYS A 34 -7.85 -10.04 3.78
CA CYS A 34 -6.82 -9.13 4.31
C CYS A 34 -5.43 -9.31 3.70
N ASN A 35 -5.20 -10.33 2.85
CA ASN A 35 -3.88 -10.65 2.30
C ASN A 35 -3.85 -10.78 0.77
N SER A 36 -4.98 -10.50 0.13
CA SER A 36 -5.15 -10.56 -1.32
C SER A 36 -4.64 -9.27 -1.98
N PHE A 37 -3.84 -9.44 -3.02
CA PHE A 37 -3.30 -8.36 -3.83
C PHE A 37 -3.92 -8.39 -5.23
N GLY A 38 -4.36 -7.22 -5.72
CA GLY A 38 -4.70 -7.06 -7.13
C GLY A 38 -3.46 -7.19 -8.00
N VAL A 39 -3.54 -7.97 -9.07
CA VAL A 39 -2.47 -8.13 -10.07
C VAL A 39 -2.66 -7.09 -11.17
N MET A 40 -1.73 -6.15 -11.27
CA MET A 40 -1.71 -5.14 -12.34
C MET A 40 -1.01 -5.70 -13.59
N ALA A 41 -1.72 -5.73 -14.71
CA ALA A 41 -1.26 -6.34 -15.97
C ALA A 41 -1.97 -5.73 -17.19
N HIS A 42 -1.39 -5.84 -18.38
CA HIS A 42 -1.88 -5.13 -19.57
C HIS A 42 -3.30 -5.57 -19.97
N ALA A 43 -4.12 -4.58 -20.32
CA ALA A 43 -5.50 -4.74 -20.79
C ALA A 43 -5.60 -5.61 -22.06
N ASP A 44 -4.64 -5.44 -22.97
CA ASP A 44 -4.68 -5.88 -24.38
C ASP A 44 -4.72 -7.41 -24.58
N ILE A 45 -4.56 -8.21 -23.51
CA ILE A 45 -4.66 -9.68 -23.57
C ILE A 45 -6.08 -10.18 -23.24
N CYS A 46 -6.97 -9.30 -22.76
CA CYS A 46 -8.25 -9.72 -22.16
C CYS A 46 -9.50 -9.48 -23.01
N ASP A 47 -9.44 -8.70 -24.09
CA ASP A 47 -10.63 -8.40 -24.89
C ASP A 47 -10.35 -8.46 -26.41
N PRO A 48 -10.80 -9.52 -27.10
CA PRO A 48 -10.71 -9.63 -28.57
C PRO A 48 -11.55 -8.60 -29.34
N LEU A 49 -12.36 -7.78 -28.67
CA LEU A 49 -13.32 -6.85 -29.28
C LEU A 49 -12.91 -5.37 -29.18
N VAL A 50 -11.76 -5.05 -28.58
CA VAL A 50 -11.26 -3.67 -28.51
C VAL A 50 -10.45 -3.37 -29.77
N GLU A 51 -11.12 -2.77 -30.77
CA GLU A 51 -10.53 -2.44 -32.07
C GLU A 51 -9.76 -1.09 -32.10
N ASP A 52 -9.82 -0.28 -31.03
CA ASP A 52 -9.24 1.06 -30.98
C ASP A 52 -7.94 1.11 -30.16
N VAL A 53 -6.82 0.79 -30.82
CA VAL A 53 -5.46 0.82 -30.26
C VAL A 53 -4.84 2.21 -30.42
N ASP A 54 -5.38 3.21 -29.72
CA ASP A 54 -4.74 4.53 -29.56
C ASP A 54 -4.48 4.90 -28.08
N ASP A 55 -4.79 3.99 -27.15
CA ASP A 55 -4.50 4.15 -25.72
C ASP A 55 -3.40 3.16 -25.32
N GLU A 56 -2.15 3.63 -25.39
CA GLU A 56 -0.95 2.89 -25.01
C GLU A 56 -1.12 2.08 -23.70
N ARG A 57 -1.26 0.76 -23.83
CA ARG A 57 -0.86 -0.26 -22.84
C ARG A 57 -1.33 -0.02 -21.40
N ARG A 58 -2.60 0.33 -21.19
CA ARG A 58 -3.16 0.49 -19.84
C ARG A 58 -3.04 -0.81 -19.03
N LEU A 59 -2.50 -0.72 -17.82
CA LEU A 59 -2.52 -1.81 -16.85
C LEU A 59 -3.86 -1.78 -16.08
N MET A 60 -4.46 -2.96 -15.89
CA MET A 60 -5.69 -3.16 -15.11
C MET A 60 -5.54 -4.31 -14.12
N VAL A 61 -6.43 -4.38 -13.14
CA VAL A 61 -6.48 -5.52 -12.21
C VAL A 61 -7.03 -6.74 -12.99
N ARG A 62 -6.16 -7.69 -13.34
CA ARG A 62 -6.57 -8.93 -14.05
C ARG A 62 -7.01 -10.05 -13.11
N GLY A 63 -6.65 -9.96 -11.84
CA GLY A 63 -6.95 -11.00 -10.87
C GLY A 63 -6.44 -10.67 -9.48
N THR A 64 -6.58 -11.65 -8.60
CA THR A 64 -6.14 -11.57 -7.20
C THR A 64 -5.11 -12.65 -6.92
N VAL A 65 -4.07 -12.32 -6.17
CA VAL A 65 -3.01 -13.23 -5.79
C VAL A 65 -2.65 -13.04 -4.31
N MET A 66 -2.10 -14.08 -3.68
CA MET A 66 -1.61 -14.01 -2.30
C MET A 66 -0.12 -14.28 -2.27
N TYR A 67 0.63 -13.36 -1.67
CA TYR A 67 2.08 -13.46 -1.54
C TYR A 67 2.45 -13.49 -0.06
N ALA A 68 2.79 -14.68 0.45
CA ALA A 68 3.10 -14.85 1.88
C ALA A 68 4.20 -13.92 2.42
N ARG A 69 5.12 -13.44 1.57
CA ARG A 69 6.13 -12.44 1.94
C ARG A 69 5.61 -11.01 1.88
N LEU A 70 4.83 -10.64 0.86
CA LEU A 70 4.27 -9.29 0.76
C LEU A 70 3.17 -9.04 1.81
N SER A 71 2.45 -10.09 2.22
CA SER A 71 1.49 -10.06 3.34
C SER A 71 2.11 -9.71 4.70
N ARG A 72 3.43 -9.56 4.80
CA ARG A 72 4.12 -9.16 6.03
C ARG A 72 4.41 -7.67 6.13
N PHE A 73 4.24 -6.92 5.03
CA PHE A 73 4.45 -5.48 5.06
C PHE A 73 3.23 -4.82 5.67
N ASN A 74 3.44 -4.03 6.71
CA ASN A 74 2.38 -3.25 7.33
C ASN A 74 2.00 -2.04 6.46
N HIS A 75 0.87 -1.42 6.84
CA HIS A 75 0.36 -0.25 6.16
C HIS A 75 0.98 1.05 6.69
N SER A 76 1.33 1.97 5.79
CA SER A 76 1.46 3.40 6.08
C SER A 76 0.74 4.21 4.99
N CYS A 77 0.08 5.31 5.37
CA CYS A 77 -0.50 6.26 4.41
C CYS A 77 0.57 7.13 3.72
N ALA A 78 1.81 7.10 4.24
CA ALA A 78 3.02 7.62 3.63
C ALA A 78 4.09 6.51 3.65
N PRO A 79 3.97 5.50 2.75
CA PRO A 79 4.87 4.34 2.74
C PRO A 79 6.29 4.71 2.30
N ASN A 80 7.27 3.91 2.71
CA ASN A 80 8.66 4.04 2.26
C ASN A 80 9.02 3.04 1.14
N VAL A 81 8.15 2.06 0.86
CA VAL A 81 8.31 1.13 -0.25
C VAL A 81 7.04 1.00 -1.10
N CYS A 82 7.21 0.70 -2.39
CA CYS A 82 6.13 0.53 -3.36
C CYS A 82 6.22 -0.84 -4.05
N ARG A 83 5.07 -1.53 -4.18
CA ARG A 83 4.95 -2.80 -4.90
C ARG A 83 4.74 -2.55 -6.40
N PHE A 84 5.37 -3.40 -7.19
CA PHE A 84 5.17 -3.51 -8.63
C PHE A 84 4.88 -4.95 -9.02
N ASP A 85 4.15 -5.09 -10.11
CA ASP A 85 3.78 -6.35 -10.73
C ASP A 85 4.38 -6.43 -12.13
N ARG A 86 5.17 -7.48 -12.38
CA ARG A 86 5.68 -7.81 -13.72
C ARG A 86 4.92 -9.03 -14.22
N PHE A 87 3.81 -8.80 -14.89
CA PHE A 87 3.01 -9.82 -15.58
C PHE A 87 2.99 -9.48 -17.06
N ASP A 88 3.07 -10.51 -17.91
CA ASP A 88 3.01 -10.37 -19.37
C ASP A 88 4.15 -9.56 -20.03
N GLU A 89 5.23 -9.23 -19.30
CA GLU A 89 6.43 -8.65 -19.93
C GLU A 89 7.21 -9.74 -20.67
N ASP A 90 7.46 -9.56 -21.98
CA ASP A 90 8.37 -10.42 -22.74
C ASP A 90 9.83 -10.25 -22.26
N ALA A 91 10.64 -11.31 -22.38
CA ALA A 91 12.07 -11.30 -22.05
C ALA A 91 12.87 -10.15 -22.66
N ASN A 92 12.42 -9.64 -23.81
CA ASN A 92 13.06 -8.52 -24.50
C ASN A 92 12.72 -7.15 -23.91
N TRP A 93 11.58 -6.97 -23.26
CA TRP A 93 11.23 -5.71 -22.57
C TRP A 93 11.90 -5.61 -21.19
N ALA A 94 12.05 -6.73 -20.50
CA ALA A 94 12.80 -6.80 -19.25
C ALA A 94 14.27 -6.35 -19.41
N ALA A 95 14.83 -6.46 -20.62
CA ALA A 95 16.17 -5.97 -20.97
C ALA A 95 16.24 -4.47 -21.28
N SER A 96 15.11 -3.81 -21.58
CA SER A 96 15.01 -2.38 -21.95
C SER A 96 14.36 -1.50 -20.87
N SER A 97 13.60 -2.12 -19.95
CA SER A 97 13.12 -1.50 -18.72
C SER A 97 14.25 -1.46 -17.69
N ALA A 98 14.71 -0.27 -17.30
CA ALA A 98 15.88 0.00 -16.44
C ALA A 98 15.89 -0.63 -15.02
N VAL A 99 14.96 -1.54 -14.74
CA VAL A 99 14.99 -2.43 -13.56
C VAL A 99 15.96 -3.59 -13.82
N SER A 100 17.22 -3.27 -14.10
CA SER A 100 18.33 -4.21 -13.87
C SER A 100 18.73 -4.14 -12.39
N LEU A 101 17.75 -4.31 -11.50
CA LEU A 101 17.96 -4.47 -10.05
C LEU A 101 18.41 -5.91 -9.73
N ARG A 102 19.28 -6.47 -10.57
CA ARG A 102 19.81 -7.81 -10.37
C ARG A 102 21.30 -7.73 -10.12
N SER A 103 21.74 -8.38 -9.04
CA SER A 103 23.10 -8.89 -8.94
C SER A 103 23.42 -9.66 -10.22
N ALA A 104 24.58 -9.39 -10.82
CA ALA A 104 25.04 -10.06 -12.04
C ALA A 104 25.11 -11.59 -11.82
N GLY A 105 24.04 -12.32 -12.17
CA GLY A 105 23.97 -13.78 -11.98
C GLY A 105 22.59 -14.41 -12.13
N ASP A 106 21.51 -13.71 -11.80
CA ASP A 106 20.17 -14.31 -11.79
C ASP A 106 19.42 -14.07 -13.11
N MET A 107 19.49 -15.04 -14.02
CA MET A 107 18.73 -15.04 -15.27
C MET A 107 17.21 -15.12 -14.99
N TRP A 108 16.45 -14.10 -15.39
CA TRP A 108 14.98 -14.12 -15.33
C TRP A 108 14.45 -15.21 -16.27
N ASN A 109 13.55 -16.05 -15.79
CA ASN A 109 13.10 -17.26 -16.50
C ASN A 109 11.68 -17.14 -17.08
N GLY A 110 11.16 -15.92 -17.27
CA GLY A 110 9.83 -15.72 -17.84
C GLY A 110 8.67 -15.80 -16.85
N ARG A 111 8.91 -15.79 -15.53
CA ARG A 111 7.83 -15.84 -14.54
C ARG A 111 7.30 -14.47 -14.18
N ALA A 112 5.99 -14.43 -13.96
CA ALA A 112 5.31 -13.30 -13.39
C ALA A 112 5.78 -13.07 -11.96
N ASP A 113 6.43 -11.93 -11.72
CA ASP A 113 7.10 -11.60 -10.47
C ASP A 113 6.53 -10.30 -9.91
N SER A 114 6.10 -10.30 -8.64
CA SER A 114 5.93 -9.05 -7.89
C SER A 114 7.23 -8.69 -7.19
N TYR A 115 7.57 -7.42 -7.19
CA TYR A 115 8.75 -6.89 -6.51
C TYR A 115 8.41 -5.60 -5.76
N VAL A 116 9.29 -5.21 -4.86
CA VAL A 116 9.12 -4.03 -3.99
C VAL A 116 10.33 -3.13 -4.16
N LEU A 117 10.09 -1.85 -4.39
CA LEU A 117 11.12 -0.83 -4.54
C LEU A 117 11.03 0.17 -3.40
N ALA A 118 12.19 0.60 -2.89
CA ALA A 118 12.25 1.75 -1.99
C ALA A 118 11.86 3.02 -2.75
N MET A 119 11.03 3.85 -2.12
CA MET A 119 10.60 5.14 -2.67
C MET A 119 11.62 6.23 -2.33
N THR A 120 12.29 6.08 -1.20
CA THR A 120 13.32 7.00 -0.66
C THR A 120 14.43 6.18 -0.01
N ASP A 121 15.47 6.84 0.49
CA ASP A 121 16.49 6.17 1.29
C ASP A 121 15.92 5.71 2.63
N ILE A 122 16.15 4.44 2.99
CA ILE A 122 15.60 3.80 4.18
C ILE A 122 16.76 3.41 5.12
N PRO A 123 16.87 4.04 6.30
CA PRO A 123 17.84 3.67 7.32
C PRO A 123 17.73 2.20 7.77
N ALA A 124 18.86 1.61 8.15
CA ALA A 124 18.88 0.26 8.71
C ALA A 124 18.07 0.21 10.01
N GLY A 125 17.15 -0.76 10.10
CA GLY A 125 16.27 -0.94 11.26
C GLY A 125 14.93 -0.23 11.15
N GLU A 126 14.71 0.60 10.13
CA GLU A 126 13.39 1.17 9.85
C GLU A 126 12.45 0.08 9.26
N GLU A 127 11.19 0.11 9.66
CA GLU A 127 10.18 -0.81 9.17
C GLU A 127 9.82 -0.50 7.71
N LEU A 128 9.70 -1.54 6.88
CA LEU A 128 9.23 -1.38 5.51
C LEU A 128 7.70 -1.44 5.45
N CYS A 129 7.09 -0.35 5.02
CA CYS A 129 5.64 -0.21 4.92
C CYS A 129 5.20 0.06 3.48
N ILE A 130 4.14 -0.62 3.05
CA ILE A 130 3.45 -0.34 1.77
C ILE A 130 2.14 0.40 2.06
N SER A 131 1.57 1.06 1.05
CA SER A 131 0.17 1.50 1.15
C SER A 131 -0.76 0.39 0.65
N TYR A 132 -1.82 0.10 1.41
CA TYR A 132 -2.89 -0.81 0.99
C TYR A 132 -3.92 -0.08 0.10
N LEU A 133 -3.83 1.24 0.04
CA LEU A 133 -4.80 2.16 -0.55
C LEU A 133 -4.12 3.17 -1.48
N PRO A 134 -4.85 3.84 -2.39
CA PRO A 134 -4.32 4.97 -3.13
C PRO A 134 -3.87 6.11 -2.20
N LEU A 135 -2.70 6.70 -2.48
CA LEU A 135 -2.10 7.74 -1.63
C LEU A 135 -2.93 9.04 -1.59
N ILE A 136 -3.65 9.32 -2.67
CA ILE A 136 -4.47 10.53 -2.83
C ILE A 136 -5.76 10.55 -1.99
N TRP A 137 -6.13 9.42 -1.36
CA TRP A 137 -7.37 9.36 -0.57
C TRP A 137 -7.26 10.23 0.69
N ILE A 138 -8.36 10.90 1.03
CA ILE A 138 -8.52 11.68 2.24
C ILE A 138 -8.60 10.79 3.49
N ARG A 139 -8.28 11.33 4.66
CA ARG A 139 -8.16 10.57 5.92
C ARG A 139 -9.40 9.73 6.22
N ARG A 140 -10.59 10.34 6.14
CA ARG A 140 -11.88 9.69 6.39
C ARG A 140 -12.04 8.41 5.56
N ASP A 141 -11.84 8.49 4.25
CA ASP A 141 -11.97 7.34 3.33
C ASP A 141 -10.91 6.26 3.61
N ARG A 142 -9.70 6.66 4.03
CA ARG A 142 -8.65 5.71 4.43
C ARG A 142 -9.05 4.98 5.71
N ARG A 143 -9.55 5.68 6.74
CA ARG A 143 -10.01 5.09 8.01
C ARG A 143 -11.10 4.04 7.76
N GLU A 144 -12.17 4.45 7.08
CA GLU A 144 -13.30 3.56 6.74
C GLU A 144 -12.83 2.30 6.00
N ARG A 145 -11.91 2.44 5.05
CA ARG A 145 -11.41 1.29 4.29
C ARG A 145 -10.49 0.37 5.11
N LEU A 146 -9.71 0.92 6.04
CA LEU A 146 -8.78 0.16 6.88
C LEU A 146 -9.46 -0.58 8.04
N GLU A 147 -10.64 -0.15 8.47
CA GLU A 147 -11.46 -0.92 9.42
C GLU A 147 -11.76 -2.33 8.90
N GLY A 148 -11.89 -2.50 7.57
CA GLY A 148 -12.03 -3.80 6.93
C GLY A 148 -10.81 -4.74 7.09
N TYR A 149 -9.66 -4.20 7.50
CA TYR A 149 -8.46 -4.96 7.89
C TYR A 149 -8.37 -5.20 9.40
N GLY A 150 -9.26 -4.60 10.20
CA GLY A 150 -9.33 -4.76 11.64
C GLY A 150 -8.33 -3.91 12.43
N PHE A 151 -7.87 -2.78 11.89
CA PHE A 151 -7.00 -1.84 12.61
C PHE A 151 -7.28 -0.38 12.25
N ARG A 152 -6.86 0.52 13.15
CA ARG A 152 -6.84 1.98 12.93
C ARG A 152 -5.41 2.43 12.63
N CYS A 153 -5.21 3.17 11.54
CA CYS A 153 -3.89 3.63 11.14
C CYS A 153 -3.43 4.83 11.97
N ILE A 154 -2.31 4.68 12.68
CA ILE A 154 -1.67 5.72 13.50
C ILE A 154 -0.37 6.25 12.89
N CYS A 155 -0.19 6.11 11.56
CA CYS A 155 1.01 6.64 10.90
C CYS A 155 1.09 8.17 11.06
N PRO A 156 2.28 8.79 10.95
CA PRO A 156 2.41 10.21 11.26
C PRO A 156 1.61 11.12 10.31
N ARG A 157 1.37 10.68 9.05
CA ARG A 157 0.43 11.36 8.15
C ARG A 157 -0.99 11.40 8.72
N CYS A 158 -1.48 10.29 9.25
CA CYS A 158 -2.78 10.30 9.90
C CYS A 158 -2.75 11.27 11.07
N GLN A 159 -1.81 11.13 12.01
CA GLN A 159 -1.75 11.97 13.22
C GLN A 159 -1.79 13.49 12.95
N VAL A 160 -1.21 13.94 11.84
CA VAL A 160 -1.22 15.36 11.44
C VAL A 160 -2.48 15.77 10.68
N GLU A 161 -3.13 14.85 9.97
CA GLU A 161 -4.40 15.09 9.26
C GLU A 161 -5.63 14.91 10.16
N VAL A 162 -5.51 14.93 11.49
CA VAL A 162 -6.68 14.87 12.38
C VAL A 162 -7.51 16.13 12.14
N ASP A 163 -8.76 15.94 11.72
CA ASP A 163 -9.73 17.03 11.58
C ASP A 163 -10.39 17.28 12.95
N GLU A 164 -10.78 18.52 13.25
CA GLU A 164 -11.48 18.88 14.52
C GLU A 164 -12.79 18.07 14.69
N ASP A 165 -13.44 17.68 13.58
CA ASP A 165 -14.65 16.84 13.57
C ASP A 165 -14.39 15.36 13.90
N ASP A 166 -13.13 14.90 13.84
CA ASP A 166 -12.71 13.52 14.12
C ASP A 166 -12.40 13.28 15.63
N GLU A 167 -12.34 14.35 16.44
CA GLU A 167 -12.01 14.30 17.88
C GLU A 167 -13.15 13.74 18.74
N GLU A 168 -14.42 13.93 18.33
CA GLU A 168 -15.59 13.43 19.09
C GLU A 168 -15.65 11.88 19.18
N ASP A 169 -14.99 11.16 18.26
CA ASP A 169 -14.93 9.68 18.24
C ASP A 169 -13.80 9.10 19.12
N ASP A 170 -12.81 9.92 19.52
CA ASP A 170 -11.61 9.47 20.25
C ASP A 170 -11.67 9.77 21.76
N GLU A 171 -12.65 10.56 22.22
CA GLU A 171 -12.83 10.90 23.65
C GLU A 171 -13.43 9.78 24.52
N GLU A 172 -13.95 8.68 23.95
CA GLU A 172 -14.57 7.60 24.75
C GLU A 172 -13.58 6.63 25.43
N GLU A 173 -12.27 6.70 25.19
CA GLU A 173 -11.27 5.77 25.77
C GLU A 173 -10.18 6.41 26.66
N GLY A 174 -10.46 7.54 27.33
CA GLY A 174 -9.43 8.22 28.13
C GLY A 174 -9.91 9.14 29.25
N GLU A 175 -10.82 8.70 30.12
CA GLU A 175 -11.05 9.40 31.39
C GLU A 175 -9.86 9.18 32.33
N GLU A 176 -8.98 10.19 32.45
CA GLU A 176 -8.40 10.73 33.70
C GLU A 176 -7.12 11.53 33.40
N GLU A 177 -7.20 12.87 33.39
CA GLU A 177 -6.50 13.74 34.36
C GLU A 177 -6.68 15.22 33.99
N GLN A 178 -7.43 15.94 34.82
CA GLN A 178 -7.54 17.39 34.78
C GLN A 178 -6.31 18.03 35.42
N GLN A 179 -5.54 18.80 34.64
CA GLN A 179 -4.97 20.11 35.03
C GLN A 179 -3.97 20.59 33.97
N GLN A 180 -4.27 21.68 33.24
CA GLN A 180 -3.32 22.79 33.20
C GLN A 180 -3.90 24.10 32.65
N LYS A 181 -4.01 25.09 33.55
CA LYS A 181 -4.07 26.51 33.22
C LYS A 181 -2.64 27.02 33.03
N LYS A 182 -2.04 26.81 31.85
CA LYS A 182 -0.87 27.51 31.28
C LYS A 182 -0.42 26.81 29.98
N ILE A 183 -1.23 26.90 28.92
CA ILE A 183 -0.83 26.41 27.58
C ILE A 183 -1.45 27.39 26.59
N VAL A 184 -0.69 28.37 26.13
CA VAL A 184 -1.11 29.29 25.06
C VAL A 184 0.07 29.55 24.14
N ASP A 185 1.31 29.55 24.69
CA ASP A 185 2.53 29.65 23.90
C ASP A 185 2.92 28.28 23.29
N ASP A 186 2.86 27.17 24.04
CA ASP A 186 3.20 25.83 23.52
C ASP A 186 2.19 25.28 22.49
N VAL A 187 0.91 25.65 22.56
CA VAL A 187 -0.12 25.22 21.58
C VAL A 187 0.13 25.85 20.21
N GLN A 188 0.58 27.11 20.17
CA GLN A 188 0.85 27.80 18.91
C GLN A 188 2.05 27.18 18.18
N ASP A 189 3.10 26.80 18.91
CA ASP A 189 4.27 26.13 18.35
C ASP A 189 3.93 24.72 17.81
N GLU A 190 3.03 23.99 18.48
CA GLU A 190 2.53 22.68 18.02
C GLU A 190 1.60 22.78 16.80
N GLU A 191 0.68 23.76 16.78
CA GLU A 191 -0.20 24.03 15.63
C GLU A 191 0.59 24.45 14.38
N GLU A 192 1.60 25.33 14.52
CA GLU A 192 2.49 25.71 13.41
C GLU A 192 3.34 24.51 12.92
N GLY A 193 3.80 23.66 13.84
CA GLY A 193 4.49 22.42 13.53
C GLY A 193 3.62 21.44 12.73
N ASN A 194 2.37 21.24 13.15
CA ASN A 194 1.40 20.39 12.47
C ASN A 194 1.01 20.94 11.10
N ALA A 195 0.82 22.26 10.97
CA ALA A 195 0.58 22.90 9.68
C ALA A 195 1.73 22.65 8.69
N THR A 196 2.98 22.76 9.17
CA THR A 196 4.18 22.48 8.37
C THR A 196 4.23 21.01 7.94
N LEU A 197 3.94 20.08 8.85
CA LEU A 197 3.91 18.65 8.55
C LEU A 197 2.78 18.28 7.57
N ARG A 198 1.62 18.95 7.65
CA ARG A 198 0.51 18.74 6.71
C ARG A 198 0.93 19.14 5.30
N THR A 199 1.56 20.32 5.16
CA THR A 199 2.14 20.76 3.88
C THR A 199 3.22 19.80 3.38
N TYR A 200 4.07 19.27 4.27
CA TYR A 200 5.05 18.24 3.91
C TYR A 200 4.37 17.01 3.30
N TYR A 201 3.32 16.48 3.92
CA TYR A 201 2.62 15.30 3.40
C TYR A 201 1.87 15.59 2.10
N GLU A 202 1.27 16.76 1.93
CA GLU A 202 0.66 17.19 0.67
C GLU A 202 1.69 17.20 -0.47
N LEU A 203 2.86 17.81 -0.25
CA LEU A 203 3.96 17.82 -1.20
C LEU A 203 4.48 16.41 -1.47
N TRP A 204 4.61 15.58 -0.42
CA TRP A 204 5.06 14.20 -0.53
C TRP A 204 4.11 13.36 -1.39
N ILE A 205 2.79 13.50 -1.21
CA ILE A 205 1.77 12.79 -2.01
C ILE A 205 1.87 13.24 -3.46
N ASN A 206 1.92 14.54 -3.72
CA ASN A 206 2.04 15.08 -5.07
C ASN A 206 3.30 14.57 -5.78
N ARG A 207 4.42 14.49 -5.05
CA ARG A 207 5.70 13.99 -5.56
C ARG A 207 5.65 12.51 -5.90
N HIS A 208 4.91 11.69 -5.14
CA HIS A 208 4.89 10.24 -5.29
C HIS A 208 3.63 9.70 -5.98
N THR A 209 2.88 10.56 -6.66
CA THR A 209 1.62 10.20 -7.34
C THR A 209 1.73 10.49 -8.82
N CYS A 210 1.39 9.50 -9.64
CA CYS A 210 1.38 9.60 -11.10
C CYS A 210 0.37 10.65 -11.57
N SER A 211 0.85 11.57 -12.41
CA SER A 211 0.06 12.66 -12.99
C SER A 211 -1.12 12.21 -13.85
N GLY A 212 -1.07 10.98 -14.38
CA GLY A 212 -2.13 10.43 -15.24
C GLY A 212 -3.20 9.62 -14.51
N CYS A 213 -2.81 8.69 -13.64
CA CYS A 213 -3.73 7.71 -13.05
C CYS A 213 -3.76 7.68 -11.52
N CYS A 214 -3.00 8.58 -10.88
CA CYS A 214 -2.85 8.66 -9.43
C CYS A 214 -2.31 7.39 -8.75
N GLY A 215 -1.63 6.52 -9.50
CA GLY A 215 -0.87 5.41 -8.93
C GLY A 215 0.42 5.88 -8.26
N THR A 216 1.01 5.05 -7.41
CA THR A 216 2.24 5.41 -6.69
C THR A 216 3.45 5.37 -7.63
N LEU A 217 4.27 6.41 -7.59
CA LEU A 217 5.56 6.49 -8.28
C LEU A 217 6.67 5.94 -7.38
N ALA A 218 7.61 5.21 -7.96
CA ALA A 218 8.87 4.87 -7.30
C ALA A 218 10.05 4.85 -8.28
N PRO A 219 11.28 5.12 -7.82
CA PRO A 219 12.48 5.12 -8.67
C PRO A 219 12.72 3.79 -9.38
N ILE A 220 13.04 3.84 -10.67
CA ILE A 220 13.25 2.62 -11.48
C ILE A 220 14.59 1.94 -11.15
N ALA A 221 15.58 2.71 -10.71
CA ALA A 221 16.89 2.23 -10.29
C ALA A 221 17.48 3.14 -9.22
N ILE A 222 18.46 2.59 -8.48
CA ILE A 222 19.29 3.36 -7.55
C ILE A 222 19.91 4.53 -8.33
N ASN A 223 19.79 5.74 -7.80
CA ASN A 223 20.26 6.98 -8.41
C ASN A 223 19.58 7.41 -9.73
N SER A 224 18.47 6.80 -10.16
CA SER A 224 17.68 7.30 -11.31
C SER A 224 16.78 8.48 -10.92
N CYS A 225 16.58 9.45 -11.81
CA CYS A 225 15.51 10.44 -11.69
C CYS A 225 14.20 9.97 -12.35
N ASP A 226 14.24 8.85 -13.07
CA ASP A 226 13.07 8.24 -13.67
C ASP A 226 12.35 7.37 -12.64
N GLU A 227 11.06 7.63 -12.50
CA GLU A 227 10.16 6.92 -11.62
C GLU A 227 9.06 6.25 -12.43
N ARG A 228 8.64 5.07 -11.98
CA ARG A 228 7.57 4.31 -12.63
C ARG A 228 6.33 4.29 -11.75
N CYS A 229 5.18 4.46 -12.39
CA CYS A 229 3.89 4.30 -11.76
C CYS A 229 3.56 2.81 -11.56
N SER A 230 3.25 2.42 -10.33
CA SER A 230 2.84 1.06 -9.96
C SER A 230 1.47 0.65 -10.53
N ARG A 231 0.66 1.63 -10.94
CA ARG A 231 -0.67 1.40 -11.49
C ARG A 231 -0.70 1.32 -13.01
N CYS A 232 -0.07 2.24 -13.73
CA CYS A 232 -0.16 2.29 -15.21
C CYS A 232 1.16 2.01 -15.93
N GLY A 233 2.28 1.88 -15.20
CA GLY A 233 3.59 1.64 -15.79
C GLY A 233 4.23 2.84 -16.48
N ARG A 234 3.53 3.99 -16.57
CA ARG A 234 4.10 5.25 -17.09
C ARG A 234 5.37 5.59 -16.33
N VAL A 235 6.38 6.04 -17.06
CA VAL A 235 7.61 6.59 -16.51
C VAL A 235 7.51 8.11 -16.51
N GLU A 236 7.77 8.71 -15.35
CA GLU A 236 7.82 10.16 -15.15
C GLU A 236 9.24 10.51 -14.69
N CYS A 237 9.80 11.57 -15.27
CA CYS A 237 11.13 12.05 -14.91
C CYS A 237 10.98 13.17 -13.88
N ASP A 238 11.59 13.01 -12.71
CA ASP A 238 11.68 14.10 -11.75
C ASP A 238 12.84 15.03 -12.15
N ALA A 239 12.49 16.16 -12.77
CA ALA A 239 13.43 17.21 -13.15
C ALA A 239 14.19 17.80 -11.94
N GLU A 240 13.63 17.75 -10.73
CA GLU A 240 14.21 18.31 -9.52
C GLU A 240 15.26 17.37 -8.89
N LEU A 241 14.98 16.06 -8.84
CA LEU A 241 15.99 15.05 -8.48
C LEU A 241 17.14 14.99 -9.49
N SER A 242 16.85 15.22 -10.78
CA SER A 242 17.87 15.32 -11.83
C SER A 242 18.85 16.48 -11.61
N PHE A 243 18.40 17.56 -10.96
CA PHE A 243 19.20 18.74 -10.64
C PHE A 243 20.02 18.54 -9.36
N ARG A 244 19.41 17.98 -8.30
CA ARG A 244 20.11 17.66 -7.04
C ARG A 244 21.23 16.63 -7.22
N LYS A 245 21.00 15.57 -8.00
CA LYS A 245 22.04 14.56 -8.30
C LYS A 245 23.22 15.12 -9.10
N ARG A 246 22.98 16.10 -9.98
CA ARG A 246 24.06 16.82 -10.70
C ARG A 246 24.88 17.72 -9.78
N LEU A 247 24.23 18.34 -8.80
CA LEU A 247 24.90 19.14 -7.76
C LEU A 247 25.76 18.26 -6.83
N GLU A 248 25.22 17.13 -6.37
CA GLU A 248 25.95 16.20 -5.50
C GLU A 248 27.13 15.54 -6.24
N ALA A 249 26.95 15.13 -7.50
CA ALA A 249 28.04 14.61 -8.33
C ALA A 249 29.11 15.64 -8.72
N SER A 250 28.81 16.94 -8.60
CA SER A 250 29.78 18.02 -8.84
C SER A 250 30.58 18.40 -7.58
N ASN A 251 30.15 17.93 -6.41
CA ASN A 251 30.75 18.22 -5.11
C ASN A 251 31.51 17.01 -4.50
N SER A 252 31.60 15.90 -5.24
CA SER A 252 32.35 14.67 -4.90
C SER A 252 33.51 14.46 -5.87
#